data_AF-A0A1J1H9F9-F1
#
_entry.id   AF-A0A1J1H9F9-F1
#
_cell.length_a   1.000
_cell.length_b   1.000
_cell.length_c   1.000
_cell.angle_alpha   90.00
_cell.angle_beta   90.00
_cell.angle_gamma   90.00
#
_symmetry.space_group_name_H-M   'P 1'
#
loop_
_entity.id
_entity.type
_entity.pdbx_description
1 polymer ?
#
loop_
_entity_poly.entity_id
_entity_poly.type
_entity_poly.pdbx_seq_one_letter_code
_entity_poly.pdbx_strand_id
1 'polypeptide(L)'
;MSSLINYSKFEKLEVSSSDEENRSRKPQITTLNNNDKVVIGPDGLTILKKSTEEKTNKNLKSLEGEKTNDKNLESSKNENINDKNKDILKNMIINGGVIPFKCIWNQSIHYVSGYITLPLHSKAKYLIVEIYEDKLVVRKRKNCNTLNSESKNKNDLNNYDILINKYFSFKINTNEDTQLWEIKNMKINWHKLFYLSNKINNQTIKFDFEENIVEKEETFLYISLKKKNEIENSYVWWGSLFKDEEKINISNLPTRISINKNNNSTSFKNVWDEAHEIFKKKISKKNPYPIDS
;
A
#
# COMPACT_ATOMS: atom_id res chain seq x y z
N MET A 1 40.66 -35.05 -30.08
CA MET A 1 41.32 -34.62 -28.82
C MET A 1 40.60 -33.37 -28.34
N SER A 2 39.84 -33.49 -27.24
CA SER A 2 39.01 -32.41 -26.68
C SER A 2 39.87 -31.47 -25.84
N SER A 3 39.87 -30.19 -26.19
CA SER A 3 40.51 -29.14 -25.37
C SER A 3 39.69 -28.90 -24.11
N LEU A 4 40.27 -29.22 -22.95
CA LEU A 4 39.69 -28.92 -21.65
C LEU A 4 39.67 -27.39 -21.46
N ILE A 5 38.48 -26.79 -21.31
CA ILE A 5 38.34 -25.35 -21.10
C ILE A 5 38.84 -25.02 -19.70
N ASN A 6 39.83 -24.13 -19.61
CA ASN A 6 40.45 -23.72 -18.35
C ASN A 6 39.67 -22.56 -17.71
N TYR A 7 39.00 -22.85 -16.60
CA TYR A 7 38.18 -21.89 -15.84
C TYR A 7 38.93 -21.11 -14.75
N SER A 8 40.26 -21.27 -14.62
CA SER A 8 41.03 -20.62 -13.52
C SER A 8 41.05 -19.09 -13.58
N LYS A 9 40.65 -18.50 -14.72
CA LYS A 9 40.48 -17.05 -14.88
C LYS A 9 39.18 -16.51 -14.27
N PHE A 10 38.17 -17.36 -14.07
CA PHE A 10 36.89 -16.96 -13.47
C PHE A 10 36.90 -17.03 -11.94
N GLU A 11 37.82 -17.78 -11.32
CA GLU A 11 38.01 -17.84 -9.87
C GLU A 11 38.72 -16.60 -9.28
N LYS A 12 39.26 -15.71 -10.11
CA LYS A 12 39.97 -14.49 -9.68
C LYS A 12 39.22 -13.19 -9.96
N LEU A 13 37.89 -13.25 -10.08
CA LEU A 13 37.04 -12.06 -10.10
C LEU A 13 36.73 -11.64 -8.66
N GLU A 14 37.69 -10.99 -8.00
CA GLU A 14 37.39 -10.16 -6.84
C GLU A 14 36.71 -8.89 -7.34
N VAL A 15 35.39 -8.82 -7.12
CA VAL A 15 34.60 -7.61 -7.35
C VAL A 15 34.88 -6.64 -6.19
N SER A 16 36.01 -5.93 -6.28
CA SER A 16 36.34 -4.84 -5.35
C SER A 16 35.45 -3.63 -5.66
N SER A 17 34.40 -3.44 -4.87
CA SER A 17 33.87 -2.11 -4.60
C SER A 17 34.71 -1.48 -3.48
N SER A 18 35.44 -0.43 -3.86
CA SER A 18 36.10 0.60 -3.06
C SER A 18 35.71 0.69 -1.56
N ASP A 19 36.75 0.68 -0.71
CA ASP A 19 36.85 1.21 0.66
C ASP A 19 35.83 0.77 1.73
N GLU A 20 36.13 -0.33 2.42
CA GLU A 20 36.35 -0.33 3.88
C GLU A 20 36.99 -1.67 4.31
N GLU A 21 38.00 -1.58 5.17
CA GLU A 21 38.90 -2.67 5.55
C GLU A 21 38.22 -3.93 6.12
N ASN A 22 38.60 -5.09 5.56
CA ASN A 22 38.74 -6.41 6.18
C ASN A 22 38.02 -6.66 7.53
N ARG A 23 36.68 -6.81 7.49
CA ARG A 23 35.96 -7.64 8.46
C ARG A 23 35.17 -8.71 7.71
N SER A 24 35.57 -9.96 7.87
CA SER A 24 34.81 -11.13 7.41
C SER A 24 33.40 -11.08 8.01
N ARG A 25 32.41 -10.68 7.20
CA ARG A 25 31.00 -10.64 7.61
C ARG A 25 30.45 -12.07 7.64
N LYS A 26 30.77 -12.81 8.71
CA LYS A 26 30.06 -14.03 9.07
C LYS A 26 28.65 -13.63 9.53
N PRO A 27 27.58 -14.33 9.12
CA PRO A 27 26.25 -14.09 9.65
C PRO A 27 26.26 -14.28 11.17
N GLN A 28 25.87 -13.25 11.92
CA GLN A 28 25.71 -13.34 13.37
C GLN A 28 24.32 -13.90 13.69
N ILE A 29 24.27 -15.13 14.20
CA ILE A 29 23.04 -15.73 14.72
C ILE A 29 22.91 -15.31 16.19
N THR A 30 21.80 -14.65 16.53
CA THR A 30 21.45 -14.34 17.91
C THR A 30 20.26 -15.20 18.32
N THR A 31 20.48 -16.18 19.19
CA THR A 31 19.42 -17.01 19.79
C THR A 31 18.73 -16.26 20.93
N LEU A 32 17.40 -16.25 20.93
CA LEU A 32 16.55 -15.63 21.94
C LEU A 32 16.08 -16.67 22.96
N ASN A 33 16.04 -16.28 24.23
CA ASN A 33 15.44 -17.09 25.30
C ASN A 33 13.96 -16.74 25.49
N ASN A 34 13.18 -17.62 26.13
CA ASN A 34 11.74 -17.43 26.40
C ASN A 34 11.41 -16.15 27.19
N ASN A 35 12.40 -15.54 27.85
CA ASN A 35 12.24 -14.35 28.66
C ASN A 35 12.74 -13.06 27.96
N ASP A 36 13.26 -13.17 26.75
CA ASP A 36 13.73 -12.02 25.96
C ASP A 36 12.56 -11.36 25.24
N LYS A 37 12.54 -10.02 25.22
CA LYS A 37 11.50 -9.26 24.53
C LYS A 37 12.10 -8.49 23.37
N VAL A 38 11.61 -8.75 22.16
CA VAL A 38 12.02 -8.02 20.96
C VAL A 38 11.06 -6.85 20.73
N VAL A 39 11.62 -5.66 20.53
CA VAL A 39 10.88 -4.44 20.19
C VAL A 39 11.40 -3.93 18.86
N ILE A 40 10.48 -3.69 17.90
CA ILE A 40 10.80 -3.10 16.60
C ILE A 40 10.34 -1.65 16.63
N GLY A 41 11.29 -0.73 16.45
CA GLY A 41 11.05 0.71 16.44
C GLY A 41 11.57 1.39 15.15
N PRO A 42 11.41 2.71 15.02
CA PRO A 42 11.88 3.48 13.86
C PRO A 42 13.41 3.39 13.65
N ASP A 43 14.17 3.10 14.71
CA ASP A 43 15.63 2.92 14.68
C ASP A 43 16.08 1.46 14.50
N GLY A 44 15.15 0.54 14.25
CA GLY A 44 15.44 -0.88 13.98
C GLY A 44 15.01 -1.84 15.09
N LEU A 45 15.73 -2.96 15.21
CA LEU A 45 15.40 -4.08 16.10
C LEU A 45 16.19 -4.01 17.41
N THR A 46 15.47 -3.96 18.54
CA THR A 46 16.06 -3.91 19.89
C THR A 46 15.63 -5.14 20.69
N ILE A 47 16.60 -5.88 21.25
CA ILE A 47 16.35 -7.05 22.11
C ILE A 47 16.55 -6.64 23.57
N LEU A 48 15.48 -6.67 24.36
CA LEU A 48 15.51 -6.43 25.80
C LEU A 48 15.74 -7.76 26.53
N LYS A 49 16.97 -7.94 27.03
CA LYS A 49 17.34 -9.09 27.88
C LYS A 49 17.06 -8.75 29.34
N LYS A 50 16.30 -9.60 30.05
CA LYS A 50 16.05 -9.43 31.49
C LYS A 50 17.22 -10.03 32.26
N SER A 51 18.06 -9.19 32.89
CA SER A 51 19.16 -9.65 33.72
C SER A 51 18.63 -10.35 34.98
N THR A 52 19.04 -11.59 35.19
CA THR A 52 19.11 -12.18 36.53
C THR A 52 20.24 -11.49 37.27
N GLU A 53 19.90 -10.63 38.23
CA GLU A 53 20.84 -9.92 39.09
C GLU A 53 21.41 -10.85 40.17
N GLU A 54 22.73 -10.83 40.37
CA GLU A 54 23.28 -10.87 41.72
C GLU A 54 24.43 -9.84 41.89
N LYS A 55 24.13 -8.87 42.78
CA LYS A 55 24.97 -8.21 43.79
C LYS A 55 26.10 -7.27 43.35
N THR A 56 25.90 -5.99 43.66
CA THR A 56 26.61 -5.34 44.78
C THR A 56 25.90 -4.06 45.26
N ASN A 57 25.76 -3.97 46.58
CA ASN A 57 25.07 -2.93 47.34
C ASN A 57 25.78 -1.57 47.32
N LYS A 58 25.02 -0.46 47.31
CA LYS A 58 24.92 0.47 48.47
C LYS A 58 23.90 1.60 48.25
N ASN A 59 23.12 1.80 49.33
CA ASN A 59 22.35 2.99 49.75
C ASN A 59 20.92 3.18 49.25
N LEU A 60 20.03 2.47 49.96
CA LEU A 60 18.64 2.82 50.28
C LEU A 60 18.56 4.08 51.17
N LYS A 61 17.50 4.88 50.97
CA LYS A 61 16.67 5.44 52.05
C LYS A 61 15.21 5.56 51.57
N SER A 62 14.41 4.55 51.94
CA SER A 62 13.08 4.59 52.60
C SER A 62 12.27 5.90 52.58
N LEU A 63 10.93 5.93 52.55
CA LEU A 63 9.96 5.11 53.31
C LEU A 63 8.55 5.26 52.68
N GLU A 64 7.72 4.25 52.92
CA GLU A 64 6.35 4.08 52.44
C GLU A 64 5.32 5.11 52.95
N GLY A 65 4.30 5.31 52.12
CA GLY A 65 2.89 5.26 52.54
C GLY A 65 2.17 6.59 52.74
N GLU A 66 1.30 6.96 51.79
CA GLU A 66 -0.09 7.29 52.12
C GLU A 66 -1.02 7.25 50.90
N LYS A 67 -2.24 6.76 51.16
CA LYS A 67 -3.35 6.56 50.24
C LYS A 67 -3.77 7.89 49.61
N THR A 68 -4.13 7.90 48.32
CA THR A 68 -5.44 8.37 47.80
C THR A 68 -5.46 8.53 46.28
N ASN A 69 -6.64 8.26 45.71
CA ASN A 69 -7.18 8.69 44.41
C ASN A 69 -6.90 7.83 43.17
N ASP A 70 -7.64 6.73 43.12
CA ASP A 70 -8.28 6.21 41.91
C ASP A 70 -8.96 7.35 41.12
N LYS A 71 -8.34 7.78 40.02
CA LYS A 71 -8.98 8.50 38.89
C LYS A 71 -8.14 8.64 37.61
N ASN A 72 -6.94 8.06 37.53
CA ASN A 72 -6.02 8.28 36.40
C ASN A 72 -5.72 7.04 35.54
N LEU A 73 -6.55 5.98 35.57
CA LEU A 73 -6.34 4.79 34.72
C LEU A 73 -7.19 4.78 33.42
N GLU A 74 -8.09 5.75 33.23
CA GLU A 74 -8.95 5.84 32.03
C GLU A 74 -8.40 6.75 30.92
N SER A 75 -7.50 7.69 31.22
CA SER A 75 -6.90 8.58 30.22
C SER A 75 -5.91 7.84 29.31
N SER A 76 -5.09 6.95 29.87
CA SER A 76 -4.03 6.24 29.13
C SER A 76 -4.54 5.13 28.20
N LYS A 77 -5.79 4.65 28.39
CA LYS A 77 -6.43 3.71 27.46
C LYS A 77 -7.10 4.42 26.29
N ASN A 78 -7.67 5.60 26.52
CA ASN A 78 -8.36 6.37 25.48
C ASN A 78 -7.40 6.99 24.45
N GLU A 79 -6.22 7.45 24.86
CA GLU A 79 -5.20 7.94 23.93
C GLU A 79 -4.70 6.82 22.99
N ASN A 80 -4.40 5.65 23.54
CA ASN A 80 -3.96 4.47 22.76
C ASN A 80 -5.01 3.95 21.76
N ILE A 81 -6.30 4.04 22.08
CA ILE A 81 -7.39 3.62 21.18
C ILE A 81 -7.58 4.64 20.05
N ASN A 82 -7.48 5.94 20.36
CA ASN A 82 -7.62 6.99 19.36
C ASN A 82 -6.47 6.96 18.35
N ASP A 83 -5.24 6.70 18.80
CA ASP A 83 -4.07 6.59 17.93
C ASP A 83 -4.14 5.35 17.02
N LYS A 84 -4.55 4.20 17.56
CA LYS A 84 -4.78 2.99 16.74
C LYS A 84 -5.83 3.19 15.66
N ASN A 85 -6.96 3.81 16.00
CA ASN A 85 -8.02 4.09 15.03
C ASN A 85 -7.54 5.05 13.94
N LYS A 86 -6.74 6.05 14.31
CA LYS A 86 -6.13 6.99 13.38
C LYS A 86 -5.16 6.28 12.43
N ASP A 87 -4.36 5.33 12.93
CA ASP A 87 -3.44 4.57 12.09
C ASP A 87 -4.15 3.60 11.14
N ILE A 88 -5.26 2.99 11.56
CA ILE A 88 -6.14 2.20 10.67
C ILE A 88 -6.66 3.08 9.53
N LEU A 89 -7.21 4.26 9.83
CA LEU A 89 -7.73 5.18 8.81
C LEU A 89 -6.63 5.69 7.87
N LYS A 90 -5.43 5.99 8.38
CA LYS A 90 -4.28 6.36 7.55
C LYS A 90 -3.90 5.25 6.58
N ASN A 91 -3.88 4.00 7.05
CA ASN A 91 -3.54 2.87 6.21
C ASN A 91 -4.56 2.67 5.09
N MET A 92 -5.85 2.98 5.30
CA MET A 92 -6.90 2.88 4.28
C MET A 92 -6.74 3.88 3.12
N ILE A 93 -5.99 4.97 3.31
CA ILE A 93 -5.91 6.08 2.35
C ILE A 93 -4.50 6.34 1.81
N ILE A 94 -3.46 5.74 2.40
CA ILE A 94 -2.07 6.03 2.04
C ILE A 94 -1.78 5.72 0.56
N ASN A 95 -1.16 6.67 -0.13
CA ASN A 95 -0.86 6.65 -1.57
C ASN A 95 -2.07 6.46 -2.50
N GLY A 96 -3.29 6.55 -1.97
CA GLY A 96 -4.51 6.43 -2.75
C GLY A 96 -5.41 7.64 -2.59
N GLY A 97 -6.71 7.41 -2.56
CA GLY A 97 -7.71 8.48 -2.63
C GLY A 97 -9.01 8.11 -1.96
N VAL A 98 -9.81 9.14 -1.70
CA VAL A 98 -11.17 9.02 -1.18
C VAL A 98 -12.08 9.71 -2.18
N ILE A 99 -13.02 8.97 -2.73
CA ILE A 99 -14.12 9.51 -3.51
C ILE A 99 -15.35 9.44 -2.60
N PRO A 100 -15.79 10.59 -2.04
CA PRO A 100 -16.86 10.60 -1.04
C PRO A 100 -18.08 9.79 -1.46
N PHE A 101 -18.60 8.99 -0.52
CA PHE A 101 -19.77 8.13 -0.69
C PHE A 101 -19.66 7.02 -1.76
N LYS A 102 -18.51 6.88 -2.42
CA LYS A 102 -18.30 5.90 -3.50
C LYS A 102 -17.22 4.89 -3.18
N CYS A 103 -16.01 5.36 -2.88
CA CYS A 103 -14.92 4.45 -2.58
C CYS A 103 -13.79 5.13 -1.79
N ILE A 104 -13.04 4.30 -1.09
CA ILE A 104 -11.78 4.64 -0.45
C ILE A 104 -10.77 3.64 -0.98
N TRP A 105 -9.58 4.07 -1.34
CA TRP A 105 -8.57 3.14 -1.83
C TRP A 105 -7.17 3.60 -1.45
N ASN A 106 -6.27 2.63 -1.35
CA ASN A 106 -4.85 2.80 -1.09
C ASN A 106 -4.06 1.95 -2.09
N GLN A 107 -2.74 2.14 -2.09
CA GLN A 107 -1.87 1.30 -2.90
C GLN A 107 -0.45 1.25 -2.35
N SER A 108 0.23 0.16 -2.71
CA SER A 108 1.67 0.04 -2.68
C SER A 108 2.20 -0.08 -4.11
N ILE A 109 3.50 -0.37 -4.23
CA ILE A 109 4.14 -0.67 -5.52
C ILE A 109 3.48 -1.90 -6.18
N HIS A 110 3.07 -2.89 -5.39
CA HIS A 110 2.61 -4.19 -5.90
C HIS A 110 1.12 -4.47 -5.70
N TYR A 111 0.48 -3.79 -4.76
CA TYR A 111 -0.91 -4.06 -4.40
C TYR A 111 -1.76 -2.79 -4.49
N VAL A 112 -3.04 -2.98 -4.77
CA VAL A 112 -4.09 -1.97 -4.62
C VAL A 112 -5.16 -2.56 -3.73
N SER A 113 -5.62 -1.80 -2.72
CA SER A 113 -6.75 -2.19 -1.91
C SER A 113 -7.82 -1.10 -1.95
N GLY A 114 -9.08 -1.51 -1.91
CA GLY A 114 -10.21 -0.61 -2.09
C GLY A 114 -11.39 -1.03 -1.22
N TYR A 115 -12.05 -0.04 -0.63
CA TYR A 115 -13.31 -0.15 0.08
C TYR A 115 -14.36 0.53 -0.78
N ILE A 116 -15.18 -0.25 -1.47
CA ILE A 116 -16.17 0.25 -2.43
C ILE A 116 -17.54 0.20 -1.76
N THR A 117 -18.29 1.30 -1.78
CA THR A 117 -19.60 1.35 -1.12
C THR A 117 -20.59 0.38 -1.78
N LEU A 118 -21.34 -0.32 -0.94
CA LEU A 118 -22.44 -1.20 -1.31
C LEU A 118 -23.71 -0.74 -0.59
N PRO A 119 -24.90 -1.16 -1.04
CA PRO A 119 -26.12 -0.94 -0.28
C PRO A 119 -25.99 -1.45 1.16
N LEU A 120 -26.49 -0.67 2.11
CA LEU A 120 -26.34 -0.91 3.54
C LEU A 120 -26.79 -2.34 3.93
N HIS A 121 -26.02 -2.97 4.81
CA HIS A 121 -26.23 -4.33 5.30
C HIS A 121 -26.28 -5.42 4.22
N SER A 122 -25.63 -5.19 3.07
CA SER A 122 -25.43 -6.24 2.07
C SER A 122 -24.69 -7.44 2.66
N LYS A 123 -25.22 -8.65 2.47
CA LYS A 123 -24.60 -9.89 2.96
C LYS A 123 -23.90 -10.63 1.84
N ALA A 124 -22.71 -11.17 2.10
CA ALA A 124 -21.90 -11.89 1.13
C ALA A 124 -22.67 -13.01 0.39
N LYS A 125 -23.54 -13.75 1.10
CA LYS A 125 -24.36 -14.83 0.50
C LYS A 125 -25.31 -14.40 -0.62
N TYR A 126 -25.60 -13.12 -0.75
CA TYR A 126 -26.46 -12.57 -1.80
C TYR A 126 -25.68 -11.88 -2.91
N LEU A 127 -24.36 -11.83 -2.80
CA LEU A 127 -23.47 -11.17 -3.74
C LEU A 127 -22.74 -12.21 -4.59
N ILE A 128 -22.61 -11.88 -5.87
CA ILE A 128 -21.72 -12.55 -6.81
C ILE A 128 -20.66 -11.51 -7.15
N VAL A 129 -19.42 -11.78 -6.77
CA VAL A 129 -18.26 -10.91 -6.97
C VAL A 129 -17.37 -11.58 -7.99
N GLU A 130 -17.21 -10.94 -9.15
CA GLU A 130 -16.39 -11.42 -10.26
C GLU A 130 -15.29 -10.39 -10.52
N ILE A 131 -14.05 -10.82 -10.31
CA ILE A 131 -12.85 -10.00 -10.47
C ILE A 131 -12.10 -10.50 -11.69
N TYR A 132 -12.16 -9.74 -12.76
CA TYR A 132 -11.41 -9.98 -13.99
C TYR A 132 -10.11 -9.19 -13.98
N GLU A 133 -9.25 -9.46 -14.96
CA GLU A 133 -7.94 -8.80 -15.11
C GLU A 133 -8.04 -7.28 -15.09
N ASP A 134 -9.06 -6.69 -15.71
CA ASP A 134 -9.21 -5.25 -15.84
C ASP A 134 -10.56 -4.73 -15.34
N LYS A 135 -11.37 -5.57 -14.69
CA LYS A 135 -12.78 -5.26 -14.41
C LYS A 135 -13.29 -5.90 -13.12
N LEU A 136 -14.12 -5.16 -12.41
CA LEU A 136 -14.90 -5.65 -11.27
C LEU A 136 -16.39 -5.65 -11.63
N VAL A 137 -17.02 -6.81 -11.46
CA VAL A 137 -18.47 -6.97 -11.59
C VAL A 137 -19.02 -7.51 -10.28
N VAL A 138 -20.00 -6.81 -9.70
CA VAL A 138 -20.68 -7.22 -8.47
C VAL A 138 -22.16 -7.20 -8.71
N ARG A 139 -22.80 -8.35 -8.49
CA ARG A 139 -24.22 -8.57 -8.71
C ARG A 139 -24.87 -8.99 -7.40
N LYS A 140 -26.07 -8.48 -7.12
CA LYS A 140 -26.88 -8.87 -5.97
C LYS A 140 -28.07 -9.69 -6.43
N ARG A 141 -28.31 -10.85 -5.82
CA ARG A 141 -29.47 -11.68 -6.11
C ARG A 141 -30.74 -10.97 -5.62
N LYS A 142 -31.75 -10.84 -6.50
CA LYS A 142 -33.07 -10.32 -6.11
C LYS A 142 -33.77 -11.34 -5.20
N ASN A 143 -34.44 -10.85 -4.15
CA ASN A 143 -35.33 -11.70 -3.35
C ASN A 143 -36.62 -11.91 -4.15
N CYS A 144 -36.82 -13.11 -4.69
CA CYS A 144 -38.00 -13.48 -5.48
C CYS A 144 -39.23 -13.78 -4.60
N ASN A 145 -39.58 -12.90 -3.65
CA ASN A 145 -40.76 -13.08 -2.79
C ASN A 145 -41.90 -12.10 -3.11
N THR A 146 -41.77 -11.24 -4.12
CA THR A 146 -42.76 -10.17 -4.38
C THR A 146 -43.11 -9.97 -5.85
N LEU A 147 -43.14 -11.02 -6.67
CA LEU A 147 -43.80 -10.97 -7.97
C LEU A 147 -44.59 -12.25 -8.19
N ASN A 148 -45.91 -12.12 -8.08
CA ASN A 148 -46.86 -13.12 -8.56
C ASN A 148 -46.60 -13.42 -10.04
N SER A 149 -46.78 -14.70 -10.36
CA SER A 149 -47.04 -15.28 -11.68
C SER A 149 -47.08 -14.30 -12.86
N GLU A 150 -46.08 -14.38 -13.74
CA GLU A 150 -46.25 -14.78 -15.16
C GLU A 150 -44.94 -14.55 -15.94
N SER A 151 -44.65 -15.49 -16.85
CA SER A 151 -43.50 -15.56 -17.77
C SER A 151 -42.18 -16.11 -17.18
N LYS A 152 -42.12 -17.43 -17.05
CA LYS A 152 -40.86 -18.19 -17.20
C LYS A 152 -40.40 -18.07 -18.65
N ASN A 153 -39.76 -16.96 -19.00
CA ASN A 153 -39.02 -16.82 -20.26
C ASN A 153 -37.56 -16.53 -19.98
N LYS A 154 -36.71 -17.32 -20.67
CA LYS A 154 -35.26 -17.39 -20.59
C LYS A 154 -34.64 -15.99 -20.67
N ASN A 155 -34.02 -15.55 -19.57
CA ASN A 155 -32.81 -14.72 -19.50
C ASN A 155 -32.40 -14.59 -18.02
N ASP A 156 -31.41 -15.37 -17.60
CA ASP A 156 -30.88 -15.39 -16.22
C ASP A 156 -30.37 -14.02 -15.72
N LEU A 157 -30.22 -13.04 -16.62
CA LEU A 157 -29.79 -11.68 -16.30
C LEU A 157 -30.82 -10.90 -15.45
N ASN A 158 -32.11 -11.24 -15.51
CA ASN A 158 -33.16 -10.49 -14.80
C ASN A 158 -33.20 -10.74 -13.27
N ASN A 159 -32.56 -11.82 -12.80
CA ASN A 159 -32.59 -12.22 -11.39
C ASN A 159 -31.58 -11.46 -10.50
N TYR A 160 -30.75 -10.61 -11.10
CA TYR A 160 -29.67 -9.92 -10.40
C TYR A 160 -29.73 -8.41 -10.62
N ASP A 161 -29.44 -7.66 -9.57
CA ASP A 161 -29.15 -6.23 -9.65
C ASP A 161 -27.64 -6.03 -9.78
N ILE A 162 -27.22 -5.32 -10.82
CA ILE A 162 -25.81 -4.96 -11.01
C ILE A 162 -25.49 -3.82 -10.05
N LEU A 163 -24.67 -4.09 -9.04
CA LEU A 163 -24.22 -3.08 -8.08
C LEU A 163 -22.96 -2.35 -8.58
N ILE A 164 -22.02 -3.11 -9.14
CA ILE A 164 -20.76 -2.60 -9.66
C ILE A 164 -20.48 -3.24 -11.00
N ASN A 165 -20.10 -2.43 -11.98
CA ASN A 165 -19.65 -2.86 -13.30
C ASN A 165 -18.66 -1.81 -13.80
N LYS A 166 -17.41 -1.89 -13.32
CA LYS A 166 -16.39 -0.86 -13.54
C LYS A 166 -15.06 -1.47 -13.96
N TYR A 167 -14.32 -0.75 -14.79
CA TYR A 167 -12.99 -1.13 -15.22
C TYR A 167 -11.93 -0.55 -14.29
N PHE A 168 -10.99 -1.38 -13.84
CA PHE A 168 -9.82 -0.96 -13.09
C PHE A 168 -8.93 -0.06 -13.94
N SER A 169 -8.23 0.87 -13.31
CA SER A 169 -7.29 1.76 -14.01
C SER A 169 -6.21 1.00 -14.76
N PHE A 170 -5.71 -0.09 -14.19
CA PHE A 170 -4.73 -0.97 -14.80
C PHE A 170 -5.07 -2.44 -14.52
N LYS A 171 -4.39 -3.33 -15.26
CA LYS A 171 -4.54 -4.77 -15.11
C LYS A 171 -4.05 -5.26 -13.76
N ILE A 172 -4.74 -6.25 -13.22
CA ILE A 172 -4.39 -6.96 -11.99
C ILE A 172 -4.01 -8.40 -12.29
N ASN A 173 -3.35 -9.05 -11.33
CA ASN A 173 -3.10 -10.48 -11.39
C ASN A 173 -4.41 -11.25 -11.16
N THR A 174 -4.67 -12.24 -12.02
CA THR A 174 -5.88 -13.07 -11.96
C THR A 174 -5.70 -14.34 -11.12
N ASN A 175 -4.54 -14.55 -10.51
CA ASN A 175 -4.34 -15.68 -9.61
C ASN A 175 -5.22 -15.53 -8.35
N GLU A 176 -6.00 -16.56 -8.04
CA GLU A 176 -6.93 -16.61 -6.92
C GLU A 176 -6.23 -16.32 -5.58
N ASP A 177 -5.00 -16.82 -5.39
CA ASP A 177 -4.19 -16.59 -4.18
C ASP A 177 -3.85 -15.10 -3.95
N THR A 178 -3.98 -14.27 -4.99
CA THR A 178 -3.60 -12.85 -4.97
C THR A 178 -4.79 -11.90 -4.95
N GLN A 179 -6.01 -12.46 -4.90
CA GLN A 179 -7.26 -11.73 -4.89
C GLN A 179 -8.00 -12.01 -3.59
N LEU A 180 -8.04 -11.03 -2.71
CA LEU A 180 -8.85 -11.09 -1.50
C LEU A 180 -10.04 -10.15 -1.65
N TRP A 181 -11.21 -10.61 -1.24
CA TRP A 181 -12.35 -9.73 -1.04
C TRP A 181 -13.12 -10.13 0.22
N GLU A 182 -13.74 -9.14 0.86
CA GLU A 182 -14.58 -9.33 2.04
C GLU A 182 -15.63 -8.22 2.14
N ILE A 183 -16.70 -8.47 2.89
CA ILE A 183 -17.69 -7.44 3.20
C ILE A 183 -17.38 -6.87 4.57
N LYS A 184 -17.22 -5.54 4.64
CA LYS A 184 -16.94 -4.81 5.88
C LYS A 184 -18.06 -3.82 6.17
N ASN A 185 -18.56 -3.84 7.38
CA ASN A 185 -19.42 -2.78 7.90
C ASN A 185 -18.60 -1.94 8.86
N MET A 186 -18.59 -0.63 8.65
CA MET A 186 -17.88 0.29 9.54
C MET A 186 -18.53 1.66 9.54
N LYS A 187 -18.34 2.38 10.65
CA LYS A 187 -18.76 3.76 10.77
C LYS A 187 -17.67 4.65 10.16
N ILE A 188 -18.04 5.49 9.20
CA ILE A 188 -17.13 6.41 8.53
C ILE A 188 -17.68 7.83 8.61
N ASN A 189 -16.78 8.75 8.92
CA ASN A 189 -16.97 10.17 8.69
C ASN A 189 -16.27 10.54 7.38
N TRP A 190 -17.04 10.61 6.29
CA TRP A 190 -16.51 10.88 4.94
C TRP A 190 -15.77 12.21 4.85
N HIS A 191 -16.29 13.25 5.51
CA HIS A 191 -15.67 14.57 5.58
C HIS A 191 -14.27 14.48 6.21
N LYS A 192 -14.15 13.94 7.42
CA LYS A 192 -12.86 13.78 8.11
C LYS A 192 -11.88 12.93 7.28
N LEU A 193 -12.36 11.84 6.69
CA LEU A 193 -11.52 10.93 5.92
C LEU A 193 -11.00 11.56 4.62
N PHE A 194 -11.84 12.31 3.91
CA PHE A 194 -11.46 13.00 2.69
C PHE A 194 -10.38 14.06 2.94
N TYR A 195 -10.57 14.94 3.93
CA TYR A 195 -9.56 15.95 4.27
C TYR A 195 -8.27 15.33 4.81
N LEU A 196 -8.37 14.24 5.57
CA LEU A 196 -7.20 13.49 6.01
C LEU A 196 -6.43 12.89 4.82
N SER A 197 -7.14 12.33 3.84
CA SER A 197 -6.55 11.78 2.61
C SER A 197 -5.82 12.86 1.81
N ASN A 198 -6.44 14.03 1.64
CA ASN A 198 -5.80 15.16 0.97
C ASN A 198 -4.51 15.59 1.67
N LYS A 199 -4.54 15.66 3.01
CA LYS A 199 -3.37 16.02 3.81
C LYS A 199 -2.24 14.99 3.70
N ILE A 200 -2.55 13.70 3.79
CA ILE A 200 -1.55 12.63 3.77
C ILE A 200 -0.95 12.47 2.38
N ASN A 201 -1.78 12.54 1.34
CA ASN A 201 -1.37 12.28 -0.03
C ASN A 201 -0.97 13.55 -0.79
N ASN A 202 -0.83 14.70 -0.11
CA ASN A 202 -0.46 15.99 -0.68
C ASN A 202 -1.35 16.40 -1.88
N GLN A 203 -2.67 16.27 -1.70
CA GLN A 203 -3.69 16.62 -2.68
C GLN A 203 -4.41 17.92 -2.27
N THR A 204 -4.94 18.64 -3.24
CA THR A 204 -5.66 19.92 -3.05
C THR A 204 -7.09 19.86 -3.58
N ILE A 205 -7.68 18.66 -3.64
CA ILE A 205 -9.02 18.43 -4.16
C ILE A 205 -10.05 19.00 -3.18
N LYS A 206 -11.07 19.69 -3.70
CA LYS A 206 -12.18 20.21 -2.90
C LYS A 206 -13.43 19.39 -3.19
N PHE A 207 -14.22 19.16 -2.16
CA PHE A 207 -15.51 18.49 -2.26
C PHE A 207 -16.48 19.15 -1.29
N ASP A 208 -17.70 19.40 -1.75
CA ASP A 208 -18.77 19.95 -0.91
C ASP A 208 -19.56 18.79 -0.28
N PHE A 209 -19.52 18.71 1.05
CA PHE A 209 -20.20 17.67 1.81
C PHE A 209 -21.65 18.02 2.16
N GLU A 210 -22.10 19.25 1.83
CA GLU A 210 -23.38 19.78 2.27
C GLU A 210 -23.57 19.54 3.79
N GLU A 211 -24.70 18.96 4.21
CA GLU A 211 -25.00 18.62 5.61
C GLU A 211 -24.42 17.26 6.05
N ASN A 212 -23.77 16.49 5.16
CA ASN A 212 -23.31 15.13 5.41
C ASN A 212 -21.93 15.07 6.09
N ILE A 213 -21.79 15.76 7.22
CA ILE A 213 -20.54 15.85 8.00
C ILE A 213 -20.51 14.83 9.16
N VAL A 214 -21.63 14.15 9.40
CA VAL A 214 -21.80 13.20 10.50
C VAL A 214 -21.24 11.82 10.13
N GLU A 215 -20.78 11.10 11.14
CA GLU A 215 -20.37 9.71 11.01
C GLU A 215 -21.58 8.81 10.70
N LYS A 216 -21.48 8.02 9.63
CA LYS A 216 -22.55 7.11 9.18
C LYS A 216 -22.02 5.68 9.07
N GLU A 217 -22.90 4.72 9.31
CA GLU A 217 -22.60 3.32 9.03
C GLU A 217 -22.65 3.08 7.52
N GLU A 218 -21.62 2.41 7.01
CA GLU A 218 -21.46 2.10 5.60
C GLU A 218 -21.10 0.63 5.44
N THR A 219 -21.60 0.00 4.38
CA THR A 219 -21.20 -1.33 3.96
C THR A 219 -20.25 -1.23 2.78
N PHE A 220 -19.08 -1.84 2.90
CA PHE A 220 -18.05 -1.86 1.88
C PHE A 220 -17.81 -3.27 1.35
N LEU A 221 -17.62 -3.36 0.04
CA LEU A 221 -16.82 -4.41 -0.56
C LEU A 221 -15.35 -4.01 -0.43
N TYR A 222 -14.61 -4.69 0.45
CA TYR A 222 -13.18 -4.60 0.47
C TYR A 222 -12.59 -5.53 -0.58
N ILE A 223 -11.66 -5.03 -1.37
CA ILE A 223 -10.82 -5.78 -2.31
C ILE A 223 -9.35 -5.51 -2.00
N SER A 224 -8.50 -6.53 -2.15
CA SER A 224 -7.06 -6.38 -2.16
C SER A 224 -6.50 -7.21 -3.30
N LEU A 225 -5.88 -6.51 -4.26
CA LEU A 225 -5.52 -7.06 -5.56
C LEU A 225 -4.04 -6.82 -5.83
N LYS A 226 -3.35 -7.83 -6.35
CA LYS A 226 -1.98 -7.68 -6.84
C LYS A 226 -2.00 -7.05 -8.23
N LYS A 227 -1.21 -5.99 -8.44
CA LYS A 227 -1.04 -5.34 -9.74
C LYS A 227 -0.32 -6.28 -10.71
N LYS A 228 -0.69 -6.23 -11.99
CA LYS A 228 0.04 -6.89 -13.06
C LYS A 228 0.94 -5.86 -13.76
N ASN A 229 2.24 -6.10 -13.73
CA ASN A 229 3.21 -5.28 -14.45
C ASN A 229 3.53 -5.98 -15.78
N GLU A 230 3.34 -5.27 -16.89
CA GLU A 230 3.68 -5.79 -18.23
C GLU A 230 5.18 -5.69 -18.52
N ILE A 231 5.85 -4.69 -17.92
CA ILE A 231 7.28 -4.46 -18.07
C ILE A 231 7.98 -4.91 -16.79
N GLU A 232 8.97 -5.77 -16.95
CA GLU A 232 9.82 -6.25 -15.86
C GLU A 232 10.53 -5.07 -15.16
N ASN A 233 10.61 -5.12 -13.83
CA ASN A 233 11.17 -4.06 -12.98
C ASN A 233 10.49 -2.68 -13.08
N SER A 234 9.36 -2.57 -13.78
CA SER A 234 8.51 -1.39 -13.74
C SER A 234 7.45 -1.53 -12.65
N TYR A 235 6.94 -0.39 -12.18
CA TYR A 235 5.77 -0.34 -11.32
C TYR A 235 4.85 0.78 -11.74
N VAL A 236 3.55 0.53 -11.64
CA VAL A 236 2.51 1.47 -12.01
C VAL A 236 1.80 1.98 -10.78
N TRP A 237 1.87 3.29 -10.58
CA TRP A 237 1.06 3.99 -9.59
C TRP A 237 -0.28 4.35 -10.21
N TRP A 238 -1.36 4.00 -9.52
CA TRP A 238 -2.72 4.24 -9.98
C TRP A 238 -3.12 5.67 -9.62
N GLY A 239 -3.79 6.37 -10.53
CA GLY A 239 -4.39 7.68 -10.24
C GLY A 239 -5.79 7.56 -9.66
N SER A 240 -6.47 6.46 -9.91
CA SER A 240 -7.83 6.18 -9.47
C SER A 240 -8.00 4.67 -9.35
N LEU A 241 -9.00 4.20 -8.61
CA LEU A 241 -9.32 2.78 -8.54
C LEU A 241 -9.94 2.29 -9.87
N PHE A 242 -10.82 3.10 -10.46
CA PHE A 242 -11.49 2.82 -11.74
C PHE A 242 -11.16 3.87 -12.81
N LYS A 243 -11.25 3.52 -14.11
CA LYS A 243 -10.79 4.36 -15.24
C LYS A 243 -11.50 5.71 -15.37
N ASP A 244 -12.79 5.76 -15.10
CA ASP A 244 -13.66 6.93 -15.34
C ASP A 244 -13.96 7.73 -14.07
N GLU A 245 -13.09 7.62 -13.07
CA GLU A 245 -13.21 8.30 -11.79
C GLU A 245 -12.20 9.43 -11.60
N GLU A 246 -12.42 10.25 -10.57
CA GLU A 246 -11.50 11.32 -10.19
C GLU A 246 -10.10 10.77 -9.89
N LYS A 247 -9.11 11.40 -10.52
CA LYS A 247 -7.71 11.00 -10.42
C LYS A 247 -6.97 11.85 -9.41
N ILE A 248 -6.20 11.20 -8.53
CA ILE A 248 -5.25 11.86 -7.65
C ILE A 248 -3.97 12.22 -8.41
N ASN A 249 -3.30 13.27 -7.95
CA ASN A 249 -1.98 13.60 -8.45
C ASN A 249 -0.92 12.64 -7.89
N ILE A 250 -0.46 11.75 -8.76
CA ILE A 250 0.49 10.68 -8.44
C ILE A 250 1.91 11.20 -8.20
N SER A 251 2.29 12.40 -8.70
CA SER A 251 3.63 12.94 -8.49
C SER A 251 3.90 13.28 -7.02
N ASN A 252 2.84 13.57 -6.27
CA ASN A 252 2.94 14.11 -4.92
C ASN A 252 2.82 13.03 -3.83
N LEU A 253 2.73 11.76 -4.21
CA LEU A 253 2.54 10.67 -3.26
C LEU A 253 3.75 10.52 -2.34
N PRO A 254 3.56 10.43 -1.00
CA PRO A 254 4.65 10.40 -0.04
C PRO A 254 5.67 9.28 -0.30
N THR A 255 5.19 8.06 -0.55
CA THR A 255 6.06 6.90 -0.79
C THR A 255 6.81 7.02 -2.12
N ARG A 256 6.22 7.65 -3.13
CA ARG A 256 6.90 7.90 -4.40
C ARG A 256 8.01 8.93 -4.24
N ILE A 257 7.75 9.99 -3.48
CA ILE A 257 8.75 11.03 -3.18
C ILE A 257 9.90 10.44 -2.36
N SER A 258 9.62 9.61 -1.34
CA SER A 258 10.66 9.02 -0.51
C SER A 258 11.55 8.05 -1.28
N ILE A 259 10.98 7.21 -2.16
CA ILE A 259 11.76 6.32 -3.04
C ILE A 259 12.69 7.14 -3.94
N ASN A 260 12.19 8.24 -4.53
CA ASN A 260 13.00 9.08 -5.40
C ASN A 260 14.10 9.85 -4.66
N LYS A 261 13.89 10.21 -3.38
CA LYS A 261 14.90 10.90 -2.56
C LYS A 261 16.01 9.97 -2.07
N ASN A 262 15.68 8.72 -1.73
CA ASN A 262 16.66 7.75 -1.26
C ASN A 262 17.52 7.17 -2.39
N ASN A 263 17.04 7.24 -3.62
CA ASN A 263 17.86 6.96 -4.79
C ASN A 263 18.71 8.20 -5.12
N ASN A 264 19.90 8.29 -4.52
CA ASN A 264 21.03 9.15 -4.94
C ASN A 264 21.51 8.85 -6.39
N SER A 265 20.71 8.16 -7.21
CA SER A 265 20.94 8.06 -8.64
C SER A 265 20.71 9.44 -9.23
N THR A 266 21.75 9.99 -9.88
CA THR A 266 21.62 11.05 -10.86
C THR A 266 20.31 10.86 -11.61
N SER A 267 19.39 11.83 -11.46
CA SER A 267 18.03 11.64 -11.96
C SER A 267 18.10 11.20 -13.44
N PHE A 268 17.22 10.31 -13.89
CA PHE A 268 17.22 9.88 -15.30
C PHE A 268 17.27 11.09 -16.26
N LYS A 269 16.66 12.21 -15.85
CA LYS A 269 16.75 13.49 -16.54
C LYS A 269 18.19 13.99 -16.66
N ASN A 270 18.99 13.97 -15.59
CA ASN A 270 20.40 14.36 -15.63
C ASN A 270 21.21 13.45 -16.55
N VAL A 271 21.00 12.12 -16.49
CA VAL A 271 21.68 11.15 -17.36
C VAL A 271 21.28 11.34 -18.84
N TRP A 272 20.00 11.62 -19.07
CA TRP A 272 19.46 11.92 -20.39
C TRP A 272 20.01 13.24 -20.94
N ASP A 273 20.04 14.28 -20.12
CA ASP A 273 20.57 15.59 -20.49
C ASP A 273 22.08 15.49 -20.79
N GLU A 274 22.83 14.72 -19.99
CA GLU A 274 24.24 14.44 -20.26
C GLU A 274 24.44 13.64 -21.56
N ALA A 275 23.67 12.58 -21.77
CA ALA A 275 23.71 11.80 -23.01
C ALA A 275 23.34 12.64 -24.24
N HIS A 276 22.34 13.53 -24.09
CA HIS A 276 21.90 14.43 -25.14
C HIS A 276 22.96 15.49 -25.49
N GLU A 277 23.66 16.03 -24.49
CA GLU A 277 24.77 16.95 -24.70
C GLU A 277 25.97 16.25 -25.34
N ILE A 278 26.28 15.01 -24.96
CA ILE A 278 27.31 14.19 -25.62
C ILE A 278 26.92 13.93 -27.08
N PHE A 279 25.64 13.65 -27.35
CA PHE A 279 25.13 13.43 -28.69
C PHE A 279 25.26 14.68 -29.57
N LYS A 280 24.85 15.86 -29.07
CA LYS A 280 25.03 17.14 -29.78
C LYS A 280 26.51 17.40 -30.09
N LYS A 281 27.40 17.19 -29.12
CA LYS A 281 28.86 17.34 -29.32
C LYS A 281 29.42 16.37 -30.34
N LYS A 282 28.84 15.16 -30.48
CA LYS A 282 29.25 14.19 -31.51
C LYS A 282 28.72 14.56 -32.89
N ILE A 283 27.50 15.08 -32.99
CA ILE A 283 26.94 15.56 -34.27
C ILE A 283 27.69 16.81 -34.75
N SER A 284 27.97 17.77 -33.88
CA SER A 284 28.68 18.99 -34.28
C SER A 284 30.12 18.74 -34.74
N LYS A 285 30.73 17.62 -34.28
CA LYS A 285 32.05 17.16 -34.73
C LYS A 285 32.01 16.27 -35.97
N LYS A 286 30.84 15.85 -36.43
CA LYS A 286 30.69 15.02 -37.62
C LYS A 286 30.54 15.94 -38.83
N ASN A 287 31.56 16.00 -39.68
CA ASN A 287 31.41 16.67 -40.97
C ASN A 287 30.29 15.99 -41.77
N PRO A 288 29.39 16.76 -42.41
CA PRO A 288 28.36 16.18 -43.26
C PRO A 288 29.04 15.41 -44.39
N TYR A 289 28.70 14.13 -44.51
CA TYR A 289 29.09 13.35 -45.68
C TYR A 289 28.24 13.81 -46.86
N PRO A 290 28.84 14.22 -47.98
CA PRO A 290 28.08 14.44 -49.19
C PRO A 290 27.42 13.12 -49.57
N ILE A 291 26.11 13.16 -49.79
CA ILE A 291 25.40 12.09 -50.48
C ILE A 291 25.64 12.38 -51.95
N ASP A 292 26.63 11.71 -52.53
CA ASP A 292 26.84 11.79 -53.99
C ASP A 292 25.56 11.31 -54.68
N SER A 293 25.06 12.17 -55.58
CA SER A 293 23.88 11.93 -56.43
C SER A 293 24.26 11.19 -57.70
#